data_AF-A0A8C6SR14-F1
#
_entry.id   AF-A0A8C6SR14-F1
#
_cell.length_a   1.000
_cell.length_b   1.000
_cell.length_c   1.000
_cell.angle_alpha   90.00
_cell.angle_beta   90.00
_cell.angle_gamma   90.00
#
_symmetry.space_group_name_H-M   'P 1'
#
loop_
_entity.id
_entity.type
_entity.pdbx_description
1 polymer ?
#
loop_
_entity_poly.entity_id
_entity_poly.type
_entity_poly.pdbx_seq_one_letter_code
_entity_poly.pdbx_strand_id
1 'polypeptide(L)'
;MTSLGLFFIVTLLGYCTVYSRPAVGHLRNMDSFIQAVQQVEEIAGHDDAMTVHFLGTSHIYTAAASLETAILNTSSFSFFDKALHHIVTDNGEERGVVLAPDGTTVALAPLMLGIEAGLNAQTEGTPAVGLFPLTLGRTLGLTFLSLQDFPPSYRLGPNGCWDNTEHPKVFKLYRPATIATDAVIYGGMDGIILGTHLVNLAKSESIPPLSEILKGYYIFNLLEGKGLDDLPGKISPKRRELSRSILEPLNLQNEVMETLALVWKLERTEWIAFDTGIGQALKEGLKEFVKKYWDCPQIIPRCQWGAKPRDGTPIPLSLPLDHLFVHHTYTPSAPCLSFPDCARGMRAMQRYHQEDRGWSDIGYSFVVGSDGYVYEGVGWNTVGRHTRGQNSIGYGVSFIGNYSSVLPSRYSLDLLRRWMVQCAVGGGRLVSNFTLKGHRQAVNYTTCPGDALFSEISRWENFRE
;
A
#
# COMPACT_ATOMS: atom_id res chain seq x y z
N MET A 1 18.39 28.63 -79.37
CA MET A 1 19.00 29.89 -78.88
C MET A 1 18.27 30.30 -77.62
N THR A 2 19.02 30.47 -76.51
CA THR A 2 18.79 31.40 -75.37
C THR A 2 17.46 31.31 -74.60
N SER A 3 17.34 31.39 -73.27
CA SER A 3 18.26 31.67 -72.16
C SER A 3 17.44 31.64 -70.85
N LEU A 4 18.03 31.08 -69.78
CA LEU A 4 17.94 31.37 -68.33
C LEU A 4 16.59 31.65 -67.61
N GLY A 5 16.29 30.77 -66.63
CA GLY A 5 16.44 31.02 -65.18
C GLY A 5 15.31 31.71 -64.39
N LEU A 6 14.79 31.06 -63.33
CA LEU A 6 14.95 31.49 -61.91
C LEU A 6 14.13 30.63 -60.92
N PHE A 7 14.83 30.20 -59.85
CA PHE A 7 14.48 29.89 -58.45
C PHE A 7 13.14 29.22 -58.03
N PHE A 8 13.33 28.09 -57.33
CA PHE A 8 12.39 27.37 -56.46
C PHE A 8 12.22 28.08 -55.10
N ILE A 9 10.98 28.32 -54.65
CA ILE A 9 10.61 28.43 -53.24
C ILE A 9 9.34 27.60 -53.04
N VAL A 10 9.46 26.50 -52.29
CA VAL A 10 8.36 25.64 -51.85
C VAL A 10 7.89 26.13 -50.49
N THR A 11 6.66 26.64 -50.42
CA THR A 11 5.96 26.89 -49.15
C THR A 11 5.25 25.62 -48.71
N LEU A 12 5.76 25.02 -47.63
CA LEU A 12 5.16 23.86 -46.96
C LEU A 12 3.98 24.35 -46.10
N LEU A 13 2.75 24.16 -46.58
CA LEU A 13 1.53 24.34 -45.78
C LEU A 13 1.38 23.15 -44.82
N GLY A 14 1.42 23.47 -43.52
CA GLY A 14 1.32 22.52 -42.43
C GLY A 14 -0.04 21.80 -42.40
N TYR A 15 0.01 20.49 -42.49
CA TYR A 15 -1.03 19.63 -41.93
C TYR A 15 -0.69 19.45 -40.45
N CYS A 16 -1.37 20.20 -39.58
CA CYS A 16 -1.42 19.88 -38.16
C CYS A 16 -2.12 18.51 -38.02
N THR A 17 -1.33 17.49 -37.73
CA THR A 17 -1.83 16.20 -37.27
C THR A 17 -2.65 16.41 -36.02
N VAL A 18 -3.91 15.99 -36.09
CA VAL A 18 -4.85 15.88 -34.97
C VAL A 18 -4.13 15.16 -33.83
N TYR A 19 -3.90 15.86 -32.72
CA TYR A 19 -3.43 15.25 -31.48
C TYR A 19 -4.47 14.20 -31.07
N SER A 20 -4.02 12.95 -31.05
CA SER A 20 -4.75 11.81 -30.51
C SER A 20 -5.26 12.16 -29.12
N ARG A 21 -6.59 12.10 -28.92
CA ARG A 21 -7.18 12.04 -27.57
C ARG A 21 -6.49 10.89 -26.81
N PRO A 22 -5.99 11.09 -25.59
CA PRO A 22 -5.68 9.96 -24.74
C PRO A 22 -6.99 9.22 -24.50
N ALA A 23 -7.00 7.91 -24.72
CA ALA A 23 -8.07 7.07 -24.24
C ALA A 23 -8.22 7.34 -22.73
N VAL A 24 -9.40 7.77 -22.28
CA VAL A 24 -9.77 7.92 -20.85
C VAL A 24 -9.94 6.52 -20.21
N GLY A 25 -9.05 5.59 -20.57
CA GLY A 25 -9.06 4.20 -20.13
C GLY A 25 -7.93 3.98 -19.14
N HIS A 26 -8.31 3.75 -17.88
CA HIS A 26 -7.49 3.16 -16.81
C HIS A 26 -6.73 4.12 -15.88
N LEU A 27 -7.49 4.97 -15.19
CA LEU A 27 -7.10 5.62 -13.91
C LEU A 27 -6.88 4.64 -12.74
N ARG A 28 -6.89 3.34 -12.98
CA ARG A 28 -6.83 2.33 -11.91
C ARG A 28 -5.40 2.02 -11.46
N ASN A 29 -4.43 2.78 -11.96
CA ASN A 29 -3.05 2.79 -11.50
C ASN A 29 -2.70 4.22 -11.01
N MET A 30 -1.95 4.30 -9.90
CA MET A 30 -1.47 5.54 -9.32
C MET A 30 -0.62 6.37 -10.31
N ASP A 31 0.20 5.74 -11.16
CA ASP A 31 1.01 6.46 -12.16
C ASP A 31 0.12 7.24 -13.15
N SER A 32 -0.97 6.61 -13.60
CA SER A 32 -1.94 7.26 -14.48
C SER A 32 -2.71 8.38 -13.77
N PHE A 33 -2.99 8.22 -12.47
CA PHE A 33 -3.59 9.30 -11.67
C PHE A 33 -2.63 10.48 -11.52
N ILE A 34 -1.37 10.24 -11.17
CA ILE A 34 -0.33 11.26 -11.08
C ILE A 34 -0.14 11.99 -12.41
N GLN A 35 -0.10 11.27 -13.53
CA GLN A 35 -0.03 11.87 -14.86
C GLN A 35 -1.23 12.77 -15.16
N ALA A 36 -2.44 12.35 -14.77
CA ALA A 36 -3.63 13.17 -14.94
C ALA A 36 -3.59 14.44 -14.07
N VAL A 37 -3.10 14.35 -12.83
CA VAL A 37 -2.85 15.52 -11.96
C VAL A 37 -1.86 16.47 -12.61
N GLN A 38 -0.71 15.96 -13.07
CA GLN A 38 0.32 16.76 -13.73
C GLN A 38 -0.20 17.50 -14.97
N GLN A 39 -1.02 16.84 -15.79
CA GLN A 39 -1.63 17.48 -16.96
C GLN A 39 -2.54 18.66 -16.58
N VAL A 40 -3.26 18.58 -15.46
CA VAL A 40 -4.08 19.71 -14.99
C VAL A 40 -3.20 20.87 -14.53
N GLU A 41 -2.15 20.57 -13.75
CA GLU A 41 -1.19 21.57 -13.26
C GLU A 41 -0.50 22.31 -14.43
N GLU A 42 -0.18 21.60 -15.52
CA GLU A 42 0.45 22.17 -16.73
C GLU A 42 -0.52 23.03 -17.56
N ILE A 43 -1.78 22.60 -17.72
CA ILE A 43 -2.78 23.28 -18.56
C ILE A 43 -3.29 24.56 -17.89
N ALA A 44 -3.48 24.53 -16.58
CA ALA A 44 -4.24 25.55 -15.88
C ALA A 44 -3.36 26.46 -14.98
N GLY A 45 -2.06 26.18 -14.88
CA GLY A 45 -1.12 26.90 -14.03
C GLY A 45 -1.24 26.48 -12.56
N HIS A 46 -0.27 26.84 -11.72
CA HIS A 46 -0.24 26.44 -10.30
C HIS A 46 -1.35 27.09 -9.43
N ASP A 47 -2.22 27.92 -10.03
CA ASP A 47 -3.33 28.62 -9.38
C ASP A 47 -4.71 28.18 -9.93
N ASP A 48 -4.80 27.02 -10.59
CA ASP A 48 -6.07 26.53 -11.13
C ASP A 48 -7.03 26.01 -10.06
N ALA A 49 -8.33 25.99 -10.31
CA ALA A 49 -9.34 25.64 -9.30
C ALA A 49 -9.19 24.23 -8.69
N MET A 50 -8.56 23.25 -9.35
CA MET A 50 -8.28 21.94 -8.76
C MET A 50 -7.03 22.00 -7.87
N THR A 51 -5.97 22.63 -8.36
CA THR A 51 -4.78 22.93 -7.56
C THR A 51 -5.10 23.86 -6.39
N VAL A 52 -6.04 24.79 -6.51
CA VAL A 52 -6.52 25.64 -5.42
C VAL A 52 -7.46 24.87 -4.50
N HIS A 53 -8.32 23.99 -5.03
CA HIS A 53 -9.19 23.14 -4.22
C HIS A 53 -8.39 22.16 -3.36
N PHE A 54 -7.27 21.62 -3.86
CA PHE A 54 -6.44 20.66 -3.13
C PHE A 54 -5.17 21.23 -2.51
N LEU A 55 -4.57 22.30 -3.05
CA LEU A 55 -3.29 22.89 -2.65
C LEU A 55 -3.34 24.36 -2.20
N GLY A 56 -4.49 25.05 -2.32
CA GLY A 56 -4.60 26.48 -2.02
C GLY A 56 -3.98 27.40 -3.08
N THR A 57 -4.25 28.71 -3.01
CA THR A 57 -3.70 29.71 -3.93
C THR A 57 -2.23 30.02 -3.64
N SER A 58 -1.36 30.05 -4.65
CA SER A 58 0.09 30.21 -4.45
C SER A 58 0.57 31.66 -4.26
N HIS A 59 -0.31 32.67 -4.25
CA HIS A 59 0.10 34.05 -4.01
C HIS A 59 -0.85 34.90 -3.16
N ILE A 60 -0.24 35.63 -2.22
CA ILE A 60 -0.76 36.86 -1.62
C ILE A 60 -1.07 37.84 -2.76
N TYR A 61 -2.34 37.94 -3.17
CA TYR A 61 -2.83 39.10 -3.92
C TYR A 61 -3.96 39.77 -3.15
N THR A 62 -3.65 40.96 -2.67
CA THR A 62 -4.57 41.96 -2.14
C THR A 62 -5.72 42.21 -3.10
N ALA A 63 -6.93 42.16 -2.55
CA ALA A 63 -8.15 42.88 -2.93
C ALA A 63 -8.39 43.22 -4.42
N ALA A 64 -9.54 42.73 -4.90
CA ALA A 64 -10.32 43.26 -6.02
C ALA A 64 -9.76 43.06 -7.44
N ALA A 65 -10.00 41.88 -8.02
CA ALA A 65 -10.26 41.76 -9.45
C ALA A 65 -11.07 40.49 -9.76
N SER A 66 -12.30 40.71 -10.26
CA SER A 66 -13.05 39.85 -11.18
C SER A 66 -13.11 38.34 -10.90
N LEU A 67 -14.23 37.98 -10.28
CA LEU A 67 -14.98 36.73 -10.46
C LEU A 67 -15.26 36.47 -11.96
N GLU A 68 -14.29 36.00 -12.75
CA GLU A 68 -14.50 35.39 -14.08
C GLU A 68 -13.14 35.03 -14.69
N THR A 69 -12.79 33.74 -14.70
CA THR A 69 -11.92 32.97 -15.64
C THR A 69 -11.01 31.95 -14.95
N ALA A 70 -11.59 30.83 -14.56
CA ALA A 70 -10.88 29.55 -14.54
C ALA A 70 -11.89 28.45 -14.89
N ILE A 71 -12.29 28.41 -16.16
CA ILE A 71 -13.07 27.29 -16.70
C ILE A 71 -12.11 26.11 -16.77
N LEU A 72 -11.98 25.35 -15.68
CA LEU A 72 -11.71 23.92 -15.80
C LEU A 72 -12.76 23.37 -16.77
N ASN A 73 -12.32 22.71 -17.84
CA ASN A 73 -13.24 22.02 -18.72
C ASN A 73 -14.13 21.10 -17.84
N THR A 74 -15.46 21.15 -18.02
CA THR A 74 -16.43 20.36 -17.25
C THR A 74 -16.06 18.86 -17.22
N SER A 75 -15.34 18.40 -18.24
CA SER A 75 -14.77 17.05 -18.32
C SER A 75 -13.68 16.74 -17.28
N SER A 76 -12.78 17.68 -16.96
CA SER A 76 -11.71 17.48 -15.99
C SER A 76 -12.26 17.41 -14.56
N PHE A 77 -13.15 18.33 -14.19
CA PHE A 77 -13.79 18.29 -12.87
C PHE A 77 -14.65 17.02 -12.70
N SER A 78 -15.47 16.68 -13.71
CA SER A 78 -16.22 15.41 -13.70
C SER A 78 -15.32 14.17 -13.64
N PHE A 79 -14.09 14.26 -14.15
CA PHE A 79 -13.12 13.18 -14.10
C PHE A 79 -12.58 12.97 -12.68
N PHE A 80 -12.11 14.02 -12.01
CA PHE A 80 -11.58 13.90 -10.64
C PHE A 80 -12.67 13.60 -9.63
N ASP A 81 -13.87 14.17 -9.80
CA ASP A 81 -15.04 13.80 -9.01
C ASP A 81 -15.29 12.29 -9.07
N LYS A 82 -15.31 11.69 -10.27
CA LYS A 82 -15.46 10.23 -10.43
C LYS A 82 -14.28 9.43 -9.89
N ALA A 83 -13.06 9.95 -10.01
CA ALA A 83 -11.85 9.28 -9.54
C ALA A 83 -11.76 9.25 -8.01
N LEU A 84 -12.22 10.30 -7.35
CA LEU A 84 -12.22 10.44 -5.90
C LEU A 84 -13.47 9.83 -5.27
N HIS A 85 -14.56 9.71 -6.03
CA HIS A 85 -15.79 9.12 -5.51
C HIS A 85 -15.58 7.64 -5.16
N HIS A 86 -15.42 7.39 -3.86
CA HIS A 86 -15.30 6.05 -3.30
C HIS A 86 -16.67 5.41 -3.14
N ILE A 87 -16.81 4.20 -3.68
CA ILE A 87 -18.03 3.40 -3.61
C ILE A 87 -17.65 1.92 -3.70
N VAL A 88 -18.32 1.10 -2.92
CA VAL A 88 -18.36 -0.35 -3.13
C VAL A 88 -19.74 -0.73 -3.67
N THR A 89 -19.77 -1.41 -4.81
CA THR A 89 -21.02 -1.87 -5.42
C THR A 89 -21.51 -3.19 -4.79
N ASP A 90 -22.76 -3.56 -5.02
CA ASP A 90 -23.36 -4.80 -4.50
C ASP A 90 -22.60 -6.08 -4.92
N ASN A 91 -21.85 -6.03 -6.02
CA ASN A 91 -21.08 -7.18 -6.50
C ASN A 91 -19.66 -7.26 -5.89
N GLY A 92 -19.32 -6.33 -4.98
CA GLY A 92 -18.02 -6.24 -4.32
C GLY A 92 -16.93 -5.53 -5.13
N GLU A 93 -17.26 -4.90 -6.25
CA GLU A 93 -16.34 -3.98 -6.95
C GLU A 93 -16.18 -2.69 -6.14
N GLU A 94 -14.93 -2.33 -5.84
CA GLU A 94 -14.58 -1.08 -5.17
C GLU A 94 -14.02 -0.05 -6.19
N ARG A 95 -14.58 1.15 -6.13
CA ARG A 95 -14.25 2.30 -6.98
C ARG A 95 -13.68 3.44 -6.13
N GLY A 96 -13.00 4.38 -6.78
CA GLY A 96 -12.23 5.40 -6.10
C GLY A 96 -10.91 4.89 -5.51
N VAL A 97 -10.43 3.74 -6.01
CA VAL A 97 -9.18 3.09 -5.61
C VAL A 97 -8.25 2.86 -6.80
N VAL A 98 -6.95 2.87 -6.54
CA VAL A 98 -5.88 2.66 -7.52
C VAL A 98 -4.84 1.66 -7.04
N LEU A 99 -4.23 0.92 -7.97
CA LEU A 99 -3.05 0.11 -7.71
C LEU A 99 -1.82 1.03 -7.64
N ALA A 100 -1.14 1.05 -6.50
CA ALA A 100 0.11 1.76 -6.32
C ALA A 100 1.31 0.93 -6.85
N PRO A 101 2.43 1.58 -7.23
CA PRO A 101 3.60 0.89 -7.79
C PRO A 101 4.25 -0.12 -6.83
N ASP A 102 4.00 0.06 -5.53
CA ASP A 102 4.44 -0.82 -4.45
C ASP A 102 3.57 -2.09 -4.29
N GLY A 103 2.55 -2.26 -5.13
CA GLY A 103 1.63 -3.40 -5.13
C GLY A 103 0.41 -3.24 -4.23
N THR A 104 0.34 -2.17 -3.42
CA THR A 104 -0.80 -1.90 -2.54
C THR A 104 -1.96 -1.24 -3.31
N THR A 105 -3.17 -1.31 -2.76
CA THR A 105 -4.35 -0.65 -3.34
C THR A 105 -4.79 0.47 -2.43
N VAL A 106 -4.94 1.68 -2.96
CA VAL A 106 -5.12 2.90 -2.16
C VAL A 106 -6.39 3.63 -2.61
N ALA A 107 -7.23 4.02 -1.65
CA ALA A 107 -8.36 4.90 -1.92
C ALA A 107 -7.90 6.35 -2.05
N LEU A 108 -8.29 7.02 -3.14
CA LEU A 108 -7.81 8.36 -3.46
C LEU A 108 -8.47 9.44 -2.57
N ALA A 109 -9.75 9.30 -2.21
CA ALA A 109 -10.45 10.29 -1.39
C ALA A 109 -9.75 10.59 -0.04
N PRO A 110 -9.52 9.60 0.85
CA PRO A 110 -8.88 9.88 2.15
C PRO A 110 -7.41 10.31 2.00
N LEU A 111 -6.74 9.89 0.92
CA LEU A 111 -5.40 10.39 0.56
C LEU A 111 -5.43 11.89 0.27
N MET A 112 -6.31 12.31 -0.64
CA MET A 112 -6.43 13.71 -1.05
C MET A 112 -6.91 14.62 0.08
N LEU A 113 -7.86 14.17 0.90
CA LEU A 113 -8.33 14.92 2.08
C LEU A 113 -7.21 15.18 3.08
N GLY A 114 -6.28 14.24 3.25
CA GLY A 114 -5.14 14.43 4.14
C GLY A 114 -4.14 15.45 3.61
N ILE A 115 -3.87 15.41 2.31
CA ILE A 115 -3.02 16.40 1.63
C ILE A 115 -3.63 17.80 1.75
N GLU A 116 -4.91 17.95 1.42
CA GLU A 116 -5.66 19.21 1.51
C GLU A 116 -5.65 19.77 2.94
N ALA A 117 -5.97 18.94 3.94
CA ALA A 117 -5.97 19.35 5.34
C ALA A 117 -4.59 19.83 5.81
N GLY A 118 -3.51 19.18 5.37
CA GLY A 118 -2.15 19.58 5.71
C GLY A 118 -1.74 20.90 5.06
N LEU A 119 -2.15 21.13 3.82
CA LEU A 119 -1.85 22.36 3.07
C LEU A 119 -2.62 23.56 3.57
N ASN A 120 -3.91 23.40 3.88
CA ASN A 120 -4.71 24.46 4.47
C ASN A 120 -4.10 24.91 5.81
N ALA A 121 -3.73 23.95 6.67
CA ALA A 121 -3.06 24.25 7.94
C ALA A 121 -1.72 24.97 7.75
N GLN A 122 -0.91 24.56 6.77
CA GLN A 122 0.36 25.20 6.44
C GLN A 122 0.17 26.65 5.95
N THR A 123 -0.80 26.87 5.06
CA THR A 123 -1.09 28.15 4.41
C THR A 123 -1.65 29.16 5.42
N GLU A 124 -2.61 28.73 6.25
CA GLU A 124 -3.24 29.56 7.26
C GLU A 124 -2.37 29.74 8.51
N GLY A 125 -1.33 28.92 8.67
CA GLY A 125 -0.51 28.87 9.89
C GLY A 125 -1.30 28.36 11.11
N THR A 126 -2.30 27.51 10.86
CA THR A 126 -3.18 26.93 11.88
C THR A 126 -2.77 25.50 12.22
N PRO A 127 -3.17 24.95 13.39
CA PRO A 127 -2.99 23.54 13.67
C PRO A 127 -3.78 22.68 12.68
N ALA A 128 -3.23 21.53 12.27
CA ALA A 128 -3.87 20.61 11.33
C ALA A 128 -4.97 19.74 11.96
N VAL A 129 -5.94 20.38 12.63
CA VAL A 129 -7.01 19.72 13.40
C VAL A 129 -7.86 18.77 12.54
N GLY A 130 -8.02 19.06 11.25
CA GLY A 130 -8.79 18.21 10.32
C GLY A 130 -8.06 16.95 9.87
N LEU A 131 -6.75 16.82 10.10
CA LEU A 131 -5.94 15.79 9.45
C LEU A 131 -6.37 14.37 9.85
N PHE A 132 -6.49 14.07 11.13
CA PHE A 132 -6.95 12.75 11.58
C PHE A 132 -8.45 12.52 11.34
N PRO A 133 -9.37 13.45 11.71
CA PRO A 133 -10.80 13.26 11.52
C PRO A 133 -11.21 12.95 10.07
N LEU A 134 -10.62 13.65 9.09
CA LEU A 134 -10.98 13.54 7.67
C LEU A 134 -10.42 12.28 6.99
N THR A 135 -9.28 11.79 7.45
CA THR A 135 -8.56 10.69 6.79
C THR A 135 -8.88 9.32 7.39
N LEU A 136 -8.95 9.23 8.72
CA LEU A 136 -9.14 7.96 9.44
C LEU A 136 -10.23 8.03 10.50
N GLY A 137 -10.30 9.10 11.29
CA GLY A 137 -11.13 9.18 12.50
C GLY A 137 -12.59 8.85 12.25
N ARG A 138 -13.21 9.47 11.23
CA ARG A 138 -14.62 9.21 10.87
C ARG A 138 -14.83 7.75 10.46
N THR A 139 -13.98 7.26 9.56
CA THR A 139 -14.06 5.90 9.03
C THR A 139 -13.90 4.84 10.11
N LEU A 140 -12.91 5.00 10.99
CA LEU A 140 -12.66 4.09 12.12
C LEU A 140 -13.81 4.13 13.11
N GLY A 141 -14.29 5.31 13.49
CA GLY A 141 -15.43 5.43 14.40
C GLY A 141 -16.68 4.74 13.86
N LEU A 142 -17.06 5.05 12.61
CA LEU A 142 -18.26 4.51 12.01
C LEU A 142 -18.17 2.99 11.77
N THR A 143 -17.02 2.47 11.34
CA THR A 143 -16.86 1.02 11.10
C THR A 143 -16.94 0.23 12.41
N PHE A 144 -16.38 0.74 13.50
CA PHE A 144 -16.38 0.05 14.78
C PHE A 144 -17.77 0.04 15.43
N LEU A 145 -18.53 1.12 15.28
CA LEU A 145 -19.91 1.20 15.77
C LEU A 145 -20.87 0.34 14.95
N SER A 146 -20.83 0.48 13.61
CA SER A 146 -21.74 -0.27 12.73
C SER A 146 -21.54 -1.79 12.78
N LEU A 147 -20.34 -2.24 13.19
CA LEU A 147 -19.98 -3.64 13.28
C LEU A 147 -19.67 -4.09 14.72
N GLN A 148 -20.18 -3.37 15.74
CA GLN A 148 -19.91 -3.69 17.14
C GLN A 148 -20.35 -5.10 17.54
N ASP A 149 -21.41 -5.62 16.93
CA ASP A 149 -21.93 -6.98 17.18
C ASP A 149 -21.11 -8.09 16.49
N PHE A 150 -20.17 -7.74 15.62
CA PHE A 150 -19.26 -8.68 14.97
C PHE A 150 -17.93 -8.78 15.73
N PRO A 151 -17.21 -9.92 15.66
CA PRO A 151 -15.89 -10.03 16.26
C PRO A 151 -14.94 -8.95 15.71
N PRO A 152 -14.03 -8.38 16.53
CA PRO A 152 -13.19 -7.24 16.14
C PRO A 152 -12.42 -7.46 14.82
N SER A 153 -11.96 -8.68 14.55
CA SER A 153 -11.25 -9.06 13.31
C SER A 153 -12.08 -8.89 12.03
N TYR A 154 -13.40 -8.78 12.12
CA TYR A 154 -14.29 -8.56 11.00
C TYR A 154 -14.64 -7.09 10.77
N ARG A 155 -14.35 -6.20 11.73
CA ARG A 155 -14.73 -4.77 11.73
C ARG A 155 -13.87 -3.89 10.80
N LEU A 156 -12.77 -4.44 10.28
CA LEU A 156 -11.84 -3.76 9.35
C LEU A 156 -11.63 -4.58 8.08
N GLY A 157 -11.41 -3.89 6.97
CA GLY A 157 -11.19 -4.46 5.65
C GLY A 157 -12.48 -4.79 4.91
N PRO A 158 -12.47 -5.75 3.98
CA PRO A 158 -11.32 -6.53 3.55
C PRO A 158 -10.42 -5.79 2.54
N ASN A 159 -9.36 -6.49 2.13
CA ASN A 159 -8.65 -6.26 0.88
C ASN A 159 -9.39 -6.93 -0.29
N GLY A 160 -8.80 -6.87 -1.48
CA GLY A 160 -9.33 -7.47 -2.70
C GLY A 160 -8.25 -7.85 -3.72
N CYS A 161 -8.70 -8.11 -4.94
CA CYS A 161 -7.88 -8.43 -6.10
C CYS A 161 -8.15 -7.47 -7.24
N TRP A 162 -7.09 -7.05 -7.91
CA TRP A 162 -7.21 -6.54 -9.27
C TRP A 162 -7.44 -7.68 -10.25
N ASP A 163 -8.25 -7.43 -11.26
CA ASP A 163 -8.43 -8.33 -12.40
C ASP A 163 -7.13 -8.54 -13.20
N ASN A 164 -6.31 -7.49 -13.27
CA ASN A 164 -4.98 -7.53 -13.87
C ASN A 164 -4.08 -6.50 -13.17
N THR A 165 -2.86 -6.88 -12.77
CA THR A 165 -1.94 -5.96 -12.08
C THR A 165 -1.01 -5.18 -13.00
N GLU A 166 -0.91 -5.55 -14.27
CA GLU A 166 -0.21 -4.76 -15.30
C GLU A 166 -1.14 -3.70 -15.90
N HIS A 167 -2.42 -4.03 -16.07
CA HIS A 167 -3.44 -3.18 -16.68
C HIS A 167 -4.75 -3.22 -15.86
N PRO A 168 -4.75 -2.68 -14.62
CA PRO A 168 -5.88 -2.79 -13.71
C PRO A 168 -7.14 -2.13 -14.25
N LYS A 169 -8.29 -2.79 -14.07
CA LYS A 169 -9.62 -2.24 -14.45
C LYS A 169 -10.63 -2.36 -13.33
N VAL A 170 -10.64 -3.49 -12.64
CA VAL A 170 -11.63 -3.84 -11.62
C VAL A 170 -10.91 -4.33 -10.38
N PHE A 171 -11.17 -3.69 -9.25
CA PHE A 171 -10.76 -4.18 -7.95
C PHE A 171 -11.95 -4.81 -7.24
N LYS A 172 -11.83 -6.09 -6.87
CA LYS A 172 -12.92 -6.86 -6.27
C LYS A 172 -12.53 -7.38 -4.89
N LEU A 173 -13.36 -7.07 -3.90
CA LEU A 173 -13.16 -7.46 -2.51
C LEU A 173 -13.37 -8.96 -2.28
N TYR A 174 -12.62 -9.54 -1.33
CA TYR A 174 -12.72 -10.98 -1.00
C TYR A 174 -13.97 -11.37 -0.22
N ARG A 175 -14.52 -10.42 0.53
CA ARG A 175 -15.70 -10.58 1.39
C ARG A 175 -16.52 -9.29 1.34
N PRO A 176 -17.73 -9.28 1.93
CA PRO A 176 -18.52 -8.05 2.03
C PRO A 176 -17.71 -6.91 2.64
N ALA A 177 -17.86 -5.71 2.08
CA ALA A 177 -17.13 -4.54 2.51
C ALA A 177 -17.52 -4.10 3.93
N THR A 178 -16.54 -3.61 4.68
CA THR A 178 -16.79 -2.70 5.78
C THR A 178 -16.64 -1.25 5.30
N ILE A 179 -17.00 -0.28 6.14
CA ILE A 179 -16.75 1.14 5.87
C ILE A 179 -15.24 1.41 5.75
N ALA A 180 -14.43 0.62 6.45
CA ALA A 180 -12.98 0.73 6.50
C ALA A 180 -12.30 -0.39 5.69
N THR A 181 -12.52 -0.45 4.38
CA THR A 181 -11.75 -1.34 3.50
C THR A 181 -10.25 -1.11 3.65
N ASP A 182 -9.43 -2.10 3.30
CA ASP A 182 -7.97 -1.96 3.43
C ASP A 182 -7.47 -0.78 2.57
N ALA A 183 -8.08 -0.57 1.39
CA ALA A 183 -7.75 0.55 0.52
C ALA A 183 -8.08 1.93 1.14
N VAL A 184 -9.21 2.06 1.82
CA VAL A 184 -9.58 3.29 2.55
C VAL A 184 -8.59 3.55 3.69
N ILE A 185 -8.19 2.52 4.43
CA ILE A 185 -7.21 2.67 5.51
C ILE A 185 -5.83 3.05 4.97
N TYR A 186 -5.36 2.42 3.88
CA TYR A 186 -4.08 2.80 3.27
C TYR A 186 -4.12 4.25 2.75
N GLY A 187 -5.20 4.66 2.07
CA GLY A 187 -5.38 6.04 1.63
C GLY A 187 -5.40 7.04 2.78
N GLY A 188 -6.09 6.71 3.89
CA GLY A 188 -6.09 7.55 5.08
C GLY A 188 -4.72 7.67 5.74
N MET A 189 -3.98 6.57 5.87
CA MET A 189 -2.61 6.60 6.40
C MET A 189 -1.69 7.44 5.51
N ASP A 190 -1.80 7.31 4.19
CA ASP A 190 -0.98 8.08 3.23
C ASP A 190 -1.34 9.56 3.25
N GLY A 191 -2.64 9.88 3.34
CA GLY A 191 -3.13 11.24 3.52
C GLY A 191 -2.58 11.90 4.78
N ILE A 192 -2.55 11.18 5.92
CA ILE A 192 -1.94 11.69 7.16
C ILE A 192 -0.44 11.90 7.00
N ILE A 193 0.27 10.96 6.38
CA ILE A 193 1.73 11.03 6.19
C ILE A 193 2.09 12.26 5.34
N LEU A 194 1.40 12.43 4.22
CA LEU A 194 1.66 13.54 3.30
C LEU A 194 1.16 14.87 3.87
N GLY A 195 -0.04 14.92 4.46
CA GLY A 195 -0.54 16.13 5.12
C GLY A 195 0.37 16.60 6.25
N THR A 196 0.83 15.68 7.11
CA THR A 196 1.80 16.01 8.18
C THR A 196 3.13 16.50 7.61
N HIS A 197 3.57 15.95 6.48
CA HIS A 197 4.77 16.46 5.82
C HIS A 197 4.61 17.92 5.42
N LEU A 198 3.48 18.26 4.81
CA LEU A 198 3.22 19.59 4.27
C LEU A 198 3.13 20.63 5.38
N VAL A 199 2.47 20.31 6.49
CA VAL A 199 2.43 21.16 7.71
C VAL A 199 3.82 21.52 8.22
N ASN A 200 4.79 20.61 8.07
CA ASN A 200 6.15 20.77 8.59
C ASN A 200 7.14 21.37 7.58
N LEU A 201 6.70 21.74 6.37
CA LEU A 201 7.55 22.46 5.42
C LEU A 201 7.93 23.83 5.98
N ALA A 202 9.14 24.30 5.69
CA ALA A 202 9.55 25.62 6.17
C ALA A 202 8.73 26.72 5.48
N LYS A 203 8.36 27.78 6.21
CA LYS A 203 7.57 28.89 5.65
C LYS A 203 8.24 29.61 4.47
N SER A 204 9.55 29.45 4.30
CA SER A 204 10.32 30.00 3.19
C SER A 204 10.39 29.08 1.96
N GLU A 205 9.94 27.83 2.08
CA GLU A 205 9.93 26.86 0.99
C GLU A 205 8.69 27.06 0.12
N SER A 206 8.86 27.00 -1.19
CA SER A 206 7.75 26.93 -2.13
C SER A 206 7.03 25.58 -1.96
N ILE A 207 5.71 25.61 -1.86
CA ILE A 207 4.90 24.39 -1.83
C ILE A 207 5.10 23.65 -3.17
N PRO A 208 5.55 22.38 -3.16
CA PRO A 208 5.72 21.62 -4.39
C PRO A 208 4.35 21.29 -5.03
N PRO A 209 4.29 21.11 -6.36
CA PRO A 209 3.09 20.63 -7.05
C PRO A 209 2.60 19.30 -6.47
N LEU A 210 1.29 19.05 -6.55
CA LEU A 210 0.67 17.81 -6.09
C LEU A 210 1.27 16.60 -6.79
N SER A 211 1.52 16.70 -8.10
CA SER A 211 2.13 15.60 -8.84
C SER A 211 3.52 15.24 -8.29
N GLU A 212 4.32 16.23 -7.90
CA GLU A 212 5.65 16.00 -7.31
C GLU A 212 5.57 15.42 -5.89
N ILE A 213 4.60 15.85 -5.07
CA ILE A 213 4.32 15.25 -3.76
C ILE A 213 3.99 13.76 -3.91
N LEU A 214 3.07 13.43 -4.82
CA LEU A 214 2.64 12.05 -5.06
C LEU A 214 3.75 11.20 -5.66
N LYS A 215 4.51 11.73 -6.63
CA LYS A 215 5.69 11.04 -7.22
C LYS A 215 6.72 10.71 -6.15
N GLY A 216 7.07 11.68 -5.29
CA GLY A 216 8.07 11.46 -4.24
C GLY A 216 7.71 10.35 -3.26
N TYR A 217 6.41 10.07 -3.08
CA TYR A 217 5.92 9.04 -2.16
C TYR A 217 5.69 7.67 -2.81
N TYR A 218 5.10 7.64 -4.01
CA TYR A 218 4.71 6.40 -4.69
C TYR A 218 5.72 5.91 -5.72
N ILE A 219 6.54 6.79 -6.28
CA ILE A 219 7.48 6.46 -7.36
C ILE A 219 8.91 6.57 -6.84
N PHE A 220 9.55 5.41 -6.64
CA PHE A 220 10.92 5.32 -6.18
C PHE A 220 11.64 4.16 -6.88
N ASN A 221 12.97 4.28 -6.99
CA ASN A 221 13.81 3.25 -7.60
C ASN A 221 14.76 2.68 -6.56
N LEU A 222 14.61 1.40 -6.25
CA LEU A 222 15.60 0.62 -5.50
C LEU A 222 16.71 0.18 -6.44
N LEU A 223 17.96 0.34 -6.02
CA LEU A 223 19.14 -0.13 -6.75
C LEU A 223 19.70 -1.38 -6.07
N GLU A 224 20.36 -2.24 -6.85
CA GLU A 224 21.00 -3.43 -6.30
C GLU A 224 22.06 -3.05 -5.25
N GLY A 225 22.10 -3.81 -4.16
CA GLY A 225 22.96 -3.53 -3.00
C GLY A 225 22.43 -2.43 -2.06
N LYS A 226 21.34 -1.73 -2.42
CA LYS A 226 20.63 -0.81 -1.53
C LYS A 226 19.32 -1.42 -1.04
N GLY A 227 19.00 -1.22 0.23
CA GLY A 227 17.72 -1.55 0.82
C GLY A 227 16.78 -0.35 0.88
N LEU A 228 15.53 -0.59 1.28
CA LEU A 228 14.60 0.49 1.66
C LEU A 228 15.18 1.38 2.77
N ASP A 229 16.08 0.85 3.61
CA ASP A 229 16.80 1.59 4.63
C ASP A 229 17.64 2.74 4.06
N ASP A 230 18.10 2.62 2.81
CA ASP A 230 18.96 3.61 2.14
C ASP A 230 18.18 4.68 1.36
N LEU A 231 16.86 4.53 1.24
CA LEU A 231 16.00 5.48 0.56
C LEU A 231 15.51 6.61 1.50
N PRO A 232 15.26 7.82 0.97
CA PRO A 232 14.69 8.91 1.74
C PRO A 232 13.42 8.47 2.49
N GLY A 233 13.20 9.06 3.67
CA GLY A 233 12.33 8.47 4.69
C GLY A 233 10.86 8.32 4.34
N LYS A 234 10.33 9.03 3.32
CA LYS A 234 8.88 9.13 3.05
C LYS A 234 8.51 8.45 1.74
N ILE A 235 8.43 7.12 1.78
CA ILE A 235 8.01 6.29 0.64
C ILE A 235 6.92 5.30 1.06
N SER A 236 6.05 4.93 0.12
CA SER A 236 4.89 4.07 0.35
C SER A 236 5.18 2.71 1.01
N PRO A 237 6.29 1.99 0.75
CA PRO A 237 6.61 0.77 1.50
C PRO A 237 6.79 0.97 3.01
N LYS A 238 7.18 2.19 3.43
CA LYS A 238 7.36 2.57 4.84
C LYS A 238 6.07 3.12 5.49
N ARG A 239 4.92 3.11 4.79
CA ARG A 239 3.60 3.59 5.26
C ARG A 239 3.28 3.19 6.69
N ARG A 240 3.53 1.93 7.05
CA ARG A 240 3.30 1.39 8.39
C ARG A 240 4.07 2.14 9.47
N GLU A 241 5.38 2.28 9.30
CA GLU A 241 6.25 2.93 10.28
C GLU A 241 6.01 4.44 10.33
N LEU A 242 5.78 5.04 9.17
CA LEU A 242 5.49 6.47 9.04
C LEU A 242 4.17 6.84 9.73
N SER A 243 3.08 6.15 9.41
CA SER A 243 1.78 6.39 10.05
C SER A 243 1.82 6.12 11.55
N ARG A 244 2.50 5.06 12.00
CA ARG A 244 2.72 4.78 13.43
C ARG A 244 3.46 5.93 14.11
N SER A 245 4.54 6.44 13.51
CA SER A 245 5.32 7.54 14.11
C SER A 245 4.52 8.83 14.32
N ILE A 246 3.50 9.06 13.50
CA ILE A 246 2.61 10.22 13.59
C ILE A 246 1.48 9.99 14.59
N LEU A 247 0.91 8.79 14.61
CA LEU A 247 -0.35 8.49 15.30
C LEU A 247 -0.19 7.82 16.67
N GLU A 248 0.89 7.09 16.91
CA GLU A 248 1.16 6.42 18.19
C GLU A 248 1.29 7.40 19.38
N PRO A 249 1.85 8.62 19.21
CA PRO A 249 1.84 9.62 20.29
C PRO A 249 0.44 10.14 20.65
N LEU A 250 -0.56 9.94 19.79
CA LEU A 250 -1.92 10.43 20.00
C LEU A 250 -2.75 9.45 20.84
N ASN A 251 -3.72 9.97 21.58
CA ASN A 251 -4.76 9.13 22.16
C ASN A 251 -5.82 8.82 21.10
N LEU A 252 -5.56 7.80 20.26
CA LEU A 252 -6.45 7.42 19.16
C LEU A 252 -7.90 7.19 19.59
N GLN A 253 -8.13 6.67 20.80
CA GLN A 253 -9.49 6.48 21.29
C GLN A 253 -10.19 7.81 21.51
N ASN A 254 -9.49 8.80 22.08
CA ASN A 254 -10.02 10.15 22.25
C ASN A 254 -10.25 10.83 20.89
N GLU A 255 -9.28 10.76 19.98
CA GLU A 255 -9.37 11.34 18.63
C GLU A 255 -10.58 10.80 17.84
N VAL A 256 -10.82 9.48 17.90
CA VAL A 256 -11.99 8.87 17.25
C VAL A 256 -13.29 9.28 17.94
N MET A 257 -13.31 9.36 19.28
CA MET A 257 -14.49 9.81 20.02
C MET A 257 -14.85 11.27 19.73
N GLU A 258 -13.86 12.16 19.69
CA GLU A 258 -14.06 13.57 19.34
C GLU A 258 -14.54 13.71 17.89
N THR A 259 -13.98 12.91 16.98
CA THR A 259 -14.45 12.86 15.59
C THR A 259 -15.90 12.41 15.50
N LEU A 260 -16.30 11.36 16.23
CA LEU A 260 -17.68 10.89 16.27
C LEU A 260 -18.64 11.91 16.87
N ALA A 261 -18.25 12.58 17.96
CA ALA A 261 -19.04 13.65 18.55
C ALA A 261 -19.30 14.79 17.55
N LEU A 262 -18.29 15.15 16.75
CA LEU A 262 -18.45 16.12 15.67
C LEU A 262 -19.39 15.62 14.58
N VAL A 263 -19.23 14.36 14.12
CA VAL A 263 -20.11 13.75 13.12
C VAL A 263 -21.56 13.75 13.59
N TRP A 264 -21.84 13.32 14.82
CA TRP A 264 -23.20 13.30 15.36
C TRP A 264 -23.81 14.69 15.46
N LYS A 265 -23.03 15.70 15.86
CA LYS A 265 -23.50 17.08 15.90
C LYS A 265 -23.85 17.60 14.51
N LEU A 266 -23.02 17.31 13.51
CA LEU A 266 -23.25 17.75 12.13
C LEU A 266 -24.45 17.03 11.49
N GLU A 267 -24.62 15.74 11.79
CA GLU A 267 -25.70 14.90 11.25
C GLU A 267 -26.99 14.96 12.10
N ARG A 268 -26.99 15.68 13.23
CA ARG A 268 -28.11 15.76 14.20
C ARG A 268 -28.50 14.39 14.78
N THR A 269 -27.50 13.58 15.07
CA THR A 269 -27.61 12.21 15.60
C THR A 269 -26.98 12.05 16.99
N GLU A 270 -26.96 13.12 17.79
CA GLU A 270 -26.31 13.16 19.11
C GLU A 270 -26.87 12.14 20.11
N TRP A 271 -28.10 11.67 19.90
CA TRP A 271 -28.70 10.62 20.74
C TRP A 271 -27.90 9.30 20.73
N ILE A 272 -27.11 9.04 19.68
CA ILE A 272 -26.24 7.87 19.57
C ILE A 272 -25.16 7.90 20.66
N ALA A 273 -24.71 9.08 21.09
CA ALA A 273 -23.68 9.24 22.12
C ALA A 273 -24.08 8.68 23.49
N PHE A 274 -25.36 8.42 23.73
CA PHE A 274 -25.87 7.84 24.98
C PHE A 274 -25.80 6.30 25.01
N ASP A 275 -25.33 5.65 23.94
CA ASP A 275 -25.11 4.20 23.92
C ASP A 275 -23.90 3.81 24.79
N THR A 276 -24.12 2.87 25.72
CA THR A 276 -23.11 2.42 26.68
C THR A 276 -22.06 1.47 26.09
N GLY A 277 -22.22 1.03 24.84
CA GLY A 277 -21.30 0.12 24.13
C GLY A 277 -20.16 0.79 23.36
N ILE A 278 -20.28 2.10 23.07
CA ILE A 278 -19.38 2.82 22.15
C ILE A 278 -17.90 2.70 22.57
N GLY A 279 -17.60 2.99 23.84
CA GLY A 279 -16.22 3.01 24.32
C GLY A 279 -15.50 1.66 24.19
N GLN A 280 -16.23 0.55 24.39
CA GLN A 280 -15.69 -0.80 24.24
C GLN A 280 -15.50 -1.16 22.76
N ALA A 281 -16.48 -0.85 21.90
CA ALA A 281 -16.39 -1.09 20.46
C ALA A 281 -15.18 -0.41 19.83
N LEU A 282 -14.92 0.85 20.21
CA LEU A 282 -13.75 1.60 19.78
C LEU A 282 -12.44 1.00 20.28
N LYS A 283 -12.37 0.67 21.57
CA LYS A 283 -11.16 0.08 22.17
C LYS A 283 -10.76 -1.22 21.47
N GLU A 284 -11.72 -2.10 21.23
CA GLU A 284 -11.50 -3.36 20.52
C GLU A 284 -11.14 -3.15 19.05
N GLY A 285 -11.84 -2.24 18.38
CA GLY A 285 -11.58 -1.91 16.97
C GLY A 285 -10.20 -1.31 16.75
N LEU A 286 -9.79 -0.36 17.59
CA LEU A 286 -8.46 0.26 17.54
C LEU A 286 -7.35 -0.75 17.84
N LYS A 287 -7.58 -1.68 18.76
CA LYS A 287 -6.64 -2.79 18.99
C LYS A 287 -6.44 -3.63 17.72
N GLU A 288 -7.52 -3.90 16.97
CA GLU A 288 -7.42 -4.61 15.69
C GLU A 288 -6.74 -3.75 14.61
N PHE A 289 -6.99 -2.44 14.57
CA PHE A 289 -6.29 -1.51 13.67
C PHE A 289 -4.77 -1.55 13.90
N VAL A 290 -4.33 -1.38 15.15
CA VAL A 290 -2.90 -1.44 15.53
C VAL A 290 -2.31 -2.78 15.14
N LYS A 291 -2.99 -3.88 15.49
CA LYS A 291 -2.53 -5.23 15.16
C LYS A 291 -2.34 -5.40 13.65
N LYS A 292 -3.35 -5.04 12.86
CA LYS A 292 -3.37 -5.30 11.42
C LYS A 292 -2.44 -4.38 10.63
N TYR A 293 -2.41 -3.10 10.96
CA TYR A 293 -1.73 -2.09 10.14
C TYR A 293 -0.37 -1.65 10.70
N TRP A 294 -0.07 -1.90 11.98
CA TRP A 294 1.20 -1.52 12.62
C TRP A 294 2.07 -2.66 13.12
N ASP A 295 1.47 -3.73 13.62
CA ASP A 295 2.23 -4.85 14.17
C ASP A 295 2.49 -5.94 13.11
N CYS A 296 1.53 -6.16 12.21
CA CYS A 296 1.66 -7.08 11.09
C CYS A 296 2.34 -6.42 9.87
N PRO A 297 3.19 -7.14 9.13
CA PRO A 297 3.70 -6.67 7.86
C PRO A 297 2.58 -6.75 6.82
N GLN A 298 2.69 -5.93 5.78
CA GLN A 298 1.77 -6.04 4.66
C GLN A 298 2.08 -7.31 3.87
N ILE A 299 1.05 -8.14 3.69
CA ILE A 299 1.13 -9.39 2.93
C ILE A 299 0.43 -9.19 1.59
N ILE A 300 1.18 -9.26 0.50
CA ILE A 300 0.66 -9.28 -0.87
C ILE A 300 -0.03 -10.63 -1.09
N PRO A 301 -1.36 -10.66 -1.24
CA PRO A 301 -2.12 -11.89 -1.38
C PRO A 301 -1.89 -12.55 -2.73
N ARG A 302 -2.18 -13.85 -2.81
CA ARG A 302 -1.97 -14.68 -3.99
C ARG A 302 -2.43 -14.07 -5.32
N CYS A 303 -3.63 -13.51 -5.37
CA CYS A 303 -4.14 -12.98 -6.63
C CYS A 303 -3.41 -11.71 -7.09
N GLN A 304 -2.85 -10.89 -6.18
CA GLN A 304 -2.17 -9.66 -6.56
C GLN A 304 -0.84 -9.97 -7.26
N TRP A 305 -0.09 -10.98 -6.82
CA TRP A 305 1.10 -11.42 -7.53
C TRP A 305 0.81 -12.36 -8.71
N GLY A 306 -0.48 -12.61 -9.03
CA GLY A 306 -0.90 -13.41 -10.18
C GLY A 306 -0.65 -14.91 -10.01
N ALA A 307 -0.88 -15.43 -8.79
CA ALA A 307 -0.76 -16.85 -8.51
C ALA A 307 -1.69 -17.69 -9.37
N LYS A 308 -1.17 -18.80 -9.91
CA LYS A 308 -2.02 -19.89 -10.41
C LYS A 308 -2.83 -20.51 -9.26
N PRO A 309 -3.99 -21.10 -9.57
CA PRO A 309 -4.71 -21.97 -8.66
C PRO A 309 -3.81 -23.10 -8.12
N ARG A 310 -4.15 -23.57 -6.93
CA ARG A 310 -3.51 -24.73 -6.31
C ARG A 310 -4.02 -26.01 -6.98
N ASP A 311 -3.13 -26.99 -7.18
CA ASP A 311 -3.53 -28.31 -7.65
C ASP A 311 -3.94 -29.20 -6.47
N GLY A 312 -5.12 -29.80 -6.58
CA GLY A 312 -5.66 -30.68 -5.54
C GLY A 312 -6.17 -29.95 -4.29
N THR A 313 -6.52 -30.73 -3.27
CA THR A 313 -7.12 -30.23 -2.03
C THR A 313 -6.04 -29.76 -1.05
N PRO A 314 -6.09 -28.51 -0.55
CA PRO A 314 -5.17 -28.02 0.47
C PRO A 314 -5.25 -28.84 1.75
N ILE A 315 -4.10 -29.22 2.31
CA ILE A 315 -4.02 -29.91 3.60
C ILE A 315 -3.96 -28.85 4.71
N PRO A 316 -4.90 -28.84 5.67
CA PRO A 316 -4.91 -27.84 6.74
C PRO A 316 -3.77 -28.05 7.73
N LEU A 317 -3.24 -26.95 8.27
CA LEU A 317 -2.30 -26.96 9.39
C LEU A 317 -3.04 -27.10 10.72
N SER A 318 -2.40 -27.75 11.70
CA SER A 318 -2.86 -27.77 13.09
C SER A 318 -2.18 -26.63 13.86
N LEU A 319 -2.88 -25.52 14.04
CA LEU A 319 -2.34 -24.31 14.70
C LEU A 319 -2.51 -24.36 16.24
N PRO A 320 -1.68 -23.65 17.01
CA PRO A 320 -0.48 -22.91 16.57
C PRO A 320 0.67 -23.85 16.18
N LEU A 321 1.51 -23.41 15.24
CA LEU A 321 2.76 -24.11 14.93
C LEU A 321 3.83 -23.80 15.98
N ASP A 322 4.84 -24.66 16.05
CA ASP A 322 5.97 -24.54 16.98
C ASP A 322 7.33 -24.36 16.29
N HIS A 323 7.38 -24.34 14.95
CA HIS A 323 8.61 -24.13 14.18
C HIS A 323 8.50 -23.01 13.14
N LEU A 324 9.65 -22.38 12.87
CA LEU A 324 9.86 -21.44 11.76
C LEU A 324 11.15 -21.81 11.02
N PHE A 325 11.04 -22.09 9.73
CA PHE A 325 12.17 -22.45 8.87
C PHE A 325 12.51 -21.31 7.93
N VAL A 326 13.75 -20.81 8.00
CA VAL A 326 14.25 -19.75 7.12
C VAL A 326 14.92 -20.36 5.89
N HIS A 327 14.56 -19.82 4.73
CA HIS A 327 15.06 -20.19 3.41
C HIS A 327 15.61 -18.96 2.66
N HIS A 328 16.43 -19.24 1.65
CA HIS A 328 16.59 -18.34 0.51
C HIS A 328 16.08 -19.04 -0.74
N THR A 329 15.81 -18.30 -1.82
CA THR A 329 15.36 -18.93 -3.07
C THR A 329 16.53 -19.56 -3.83
N TYR A 330 17.73 -18.98 -3.76
CA TYR A 330 18.90 -19.27 -4.63
C TYR A 330 18.63 -19.05 -6.12
N THR A 331 17.48 -19.48 -6.63
CA THR A 331 16.93 -19.15 -7.94
C THR A 331 15.45 -18.76 -7.76
N PRO A 332 15.05 -17.52 -8.11
CA PRO A 332 15.88 -16.43 -8.62
C PRO A 332 16.98 -16.02 -7.63
N SER A 333 18.16 -15.66 -8.15
CA SER A 333 19.38 -15.38 -7.37
C SER A 333 19.54 -13.91 -7.00
N ALA A 334 19.03 -13.00 -7.83
CA ALA A 334 19.03 -11.57 -7.56
C ALA A 334 17.85 -11.20 -6.62
N PRO A 335 18.03 -10.22 -5.72
CA PRO A 335 16.92 -9.62 -5.01
C PRO A 335 15.95 -8.96 -5.98
N CYS A 336 14.65 -9.05 -5.71
CA CYS A 336 13.64 -8.33 -6.46
C CYS A 336 13.40 -6.95 -5.82
N LEU A 337 13.44 -5.88 -6.63
CA LEU A 337 13.52 -4.49 -6.15
C LEU A 337 12.24 -3.70 -6.41
N SER A 338 11.25 -4.31 -7.05
CA SER A 338 9.94 -3.71 -7.35
C SER A 338 8.85 -4.76 -7.23
N PHE A 339 7.61 -4.33 -7.00
CA PHE A 339 6.46 -5.25 -6.96
C PHE A 339 6.36 -6.10 -8.25
N PRO A 340 6.47 -5.54 -9.48
CA PRO A 340 6.46 -6.36 -10.69
C PRO A 340 7.57 -7.43 -10.74
N ASP A 341 8.77 -7.11 -10.27
CA ASP A 341 9.89 -8.07 -10.22
C ASP A 341 9.67 -9.16 -9.19
N CYS A 342 9.21 -8.81 -8.00
CA CYS A 342 8.94 -9.77 -6.94
C CYS A 342 7.77 -10.68 -7.33
N ALA A 343 6.69 -10.13 -7.90
CA ALA A 343 5.57 -10.90 -8.41
C ALA A 343 5.99 -11.85 -9.54
N ARG A 344 6.90 -11.42 -10.44
CA ARG A 344 7.49 -12.28 -11.47
C ARG A 344 8.30 -13.43 -10.87
N GLY A 345 9.11 -13.15 -9.86
CA GLY A 345 9.86 -14.16 -9.10
C GLY A 345 8.94 -15.19 -8.43
N MET A 346 7.86 -14.71 -7.79
CA MET A 346 6.82 -15.58 -7.21
C MET A 346 6.19 -16.51 -8.25
N ARG A 347 5.75 -15.98 -9.39
CA ARG A 347 5.18 -16.78 -10.48
C ARG A 347 6.19 -17.77 -11.07
N ALA A 348 7.46 -17.40 -11.20
CA ALA A 348 8.51 -18.30 -11.68
C ALA A 348 8.74 -19.47 -10.71
N MET A 349 8.83 -19.20 -9.41
CA MET A 349 8.95 -20.25 -8.38
C MET A 349 7.72 -21.15 -8.31
N GLN A 350 6.52 -20.57 -8.38
CA GLN A 350 5.28 -21.35 -8.38
C GLN A 350 5.23 -22.29 -9.59
N ARG A 351 5.52 -21.77 -10.78
CA ARG A 351 5.59 -22.57 -12.02
C ARG A 351 6.56 -23.72 -11.87
N TYR A 352 7.79 -23.47 -11.44
CA TYR A 352 8.79 -24.51 -11.24
C TYR A 352 8.33 -25.57 -10.22
N HIS A 353 7.70 -25.15 -9.12
CA HIS A 353 7.19 -26.09 -8.13
C HIS A 353 6.02 -26.94 -8.66
N GLN A 354 5.07 -26.36 -9.40
CA GLN A 354 3.93 -27.11 -9.94
C GLN A 354 4.31 -27.95 -11.16
N GLU A 355 4.94 -27.34 -12.16
CA GLU A 355 5.17 -27.94 -13.47
C GLU A 355 6.40 -28.85 -13.47
N ASP A 356 7.51 -28.45 -12.83
CA ASP A 356 8.75 -29.23 -12.85
C ASP A 356 8.88 -30.20 -11.66
N ARG A 357 8.36 -29.84 -10.48
CA ARG A 357 8.39 -30.70 -9.28
C ARG A 357 7.10 -31.47 -9.00
N GLY A 358 6.01 -31.19 -9.71
CA GLY A 358 4.71 -31.84 -9.49
C GLY A 358 4.10 -31.53 -8.13
N TRP A 359 4.41 -30.38 -7.53
CA TRP A 359 3.82 -29.96 -6.26
C TRP A 359 2.47 -29.29 -6.48
N SER A 360 1.65 -29.26 -5.43
CA SER A 360 0.32 -28.62 -5.49
C SER A 360 0.38 -27.11 -5.66
N ASP A 361 1.49 -26.47 -5.28
CA ASP A 361 1.65 -25.02 -5.26
C ASP A 361 3.13 -24.65 -5.02
N ILE A 362 3.41 -23.35 -4.93
CA ILE A 362 4.68 -22.84 -4.39
C ILE A 362 4.96 -23.45 -3.01
N GLY A 363 6.17 -23.97 -2.78
CA GLY A 363 6.45 -24.76 -1.57
C GLY A 363 6.51 -23.97 -0.25
N TYR A 364 6.77 -22.67 -0.30
CA TYR A 364 6.93 -21.83 0.88
C TYR A 364 5.58 -21.34 1.43
N SER A 365 5.49 -21.15 2.75
CA SER A 365 4.34 -20.52 3.39
C SER A 365 4.27 -19.05 2.99
N PHE A 366 5.40 -18.35 3.08
CA PHE A 366 5.55 -16.94 2.74
C PHE A 366 6.92 -16.68 2.10
N VAL A 367 7.01 -15.59 1.36
CA VAL A 367 8.24 -15.18 0.68
C VAL A 367 8.48 -13.69 0.91
N VAL A 368 9.69 -13.30 1.29
CA VAL A 368 10.08 -11.90 1.51
C VAL A 368 10.74 -11.35 0.24
N GLY A 369 10.21 -10.25 -0.28
CA GLY A 369 10.81 -9.46 -1.35
C GLY A 369 11.69 -8.34 -0.81
N SER A 370 12.66 -7.86 -1.60
CA SER A 370 13.48 -6.71 -1.22
C SER A 370 12.79 -5.36 -1.50
N ASP A 371 11.61 -5.41 -2.10
CA ASP A 371 10.68 -4.30 -2.32
C ASP A 371 9.94 -3.83 -1.05
N GLY A 372 10.11 -4.54 0.08
CA GLY A 372 9.53 -4.18 1.37
C GLY A 372 8.28 -4.97 1.77
N TYR A 373 7.92 -6.00 1.01
CA TYR A 373 6.69 -6.74 1.24
C TYR A 373 6.91 -8.24 1.49
N VAL A 374 5.93 -8.84 2.17
CA VAL A 374 5.80 -10.28 2.30
C VAL A 374 4.77 -10.76 1.28
N TYR A 375 5.07 -11.82 0.55
CA TYR A 375 4.20 -12.43 -0.44
C TYR A 375 3.61 -13.71 0.11
N GLU A 376 2.30 -13.86 -0.02
CA GLU A 376 1.60 -15.07 0.40
C GLU A 376 1.95 -16.25 -0.55
N GLY A 377 2.53 -17.32 0.01
CA GLY A 377 2.71 -18.59 -0.67
C GLY A 377 1.50 -19.50 -0.46
N VAL A 378 1.69 -20.67 0.19
CA VAL A 378 0.55 -21.49 0.66
C VAL A 378 -0.21 -20.85 1.84
N GLY A 379 0.38 -19.84 2.48
CA GLY A 379 -0.26 -19.01 3.49
C GLY A 379 -0.29 -19.62 4.89
N TRP A 380 -1.15 -19.04 5.74
CA TRP A 380 -1.20 -19.34 7.18
C TRP A 380 -1.81 -20.70 7.55
N ASN A 381 -2.68 -21.24 6.70
CA ASN A 381 -3.58 -22.33 7.09
C ASN A 381 -3.33 -23.64 6.33
N THR A 382 -2.33 -23.68 5.44
CA THR A 382 -2.09 -24.82 4.55
C THR A 382 -0.65 -25.32 4.66
N VAL A 383 -0.51 -26.64 4.71
CA VAL A 383 0.80 -27.32 4.75
C VAL A 383 1.57 -27.06 3.45
N GLY A 384 2.82 -26.60 3.57
CA GLY A 384 3.72 -26.34 2.45
C GLY A 384 4.56 -27.55 2.02
N ARG A 385 5.59 -27.28 1.19
CA ARG A 385 6.60 -28.26 0.74
C ARG A 385 8.04 -27.72 0.82
N HIS A 386 8.30 -26.87 1.80
CA HIS A 386 9.56 -26.15 1.95
C HIS A 386 10.66 -26.96 2.67
N THR A 387 10.31 -27.75 3.69
CA THR A 387 11.27 -28.46 4.55
C THR A 387 10.82 -29.91 4.74
N ARG A 388 11.50 -30.85 4.09
CA ARG A 388 11.14 -32.28 4.12
C ARG A 388 11.05 -32.79 5.56
N GLY A 389 9.95 -33.46 5.90
CA GLY A 389 9.70 -34.01 7.24
C GLY A 389 9.19 -32.99 8.27
N GLN A 390 9.19 -31.69 7.95
CA GLN A 390 8.85 -30.62 8.90
C GLN A 390 7.68 -29.72 8.44
N ASN A 391 7.14 -29.96 7.24
CA ASN A 391 6.14 -29.08 6.61
C ASN A 391 4.84 -28.91 7.42
N SER A 392 4.45 -29.90 8.23
CA SER A 392 3.20 -29.87 9.01
C SER A 392 3.33 -29.20 10.37
N ILE A 393 4.55 -28.89 10.81
CA ILE A 393 4.82 -28.35 12.16
C ILE A 393 5.39 -26.93 12.14
N GLY A 394 5.73 -26.38 10.97
CA GLY A 394 6.33 -25.06 10.90
C GLY A 394 6.09 -24.33 9.59
N TYR A 395 6.19 -23.00 9.66
CA TYR A 395 6.16 -22.16 8.47
C TYR A 395 7.52 -22.15 7.78
N GLY A 396 7.53 -22.23 6.46
CA GLY A 396 8.72 -21.97 5.64
C GLY A 396 8.67 -20.58 5.05
N VAL A 397 9.62 -19.73 5.44
CA VAL A 397 9.73 -18.36 4.92
C VAL A 397 11.00 -18.21 4.12
N SER A 398 10.89 -17.81 2.86
CA SER A 398 12.03 -17.67 1.95
C SER A 398 12.30 -16.20 1.60
N PHE A 399 13.56 -15.80 1.57
CA PHE A 399 13.97 -14.51 0.99
C PHE A 399 14.30 -14.69 -0.49
N ILE A 400 13.77 -13.82 -1.37
CA ILE A 400 14.10 -13.82 -2.81
C ILE A 400 15.54 -13.34 -2.98
N GLY A 401 16.44 -14.26 -3.31
CA GLY A 401 17.84 -14.00 -3.61
C GLY A 401 18.78 -15.15 -3.22
N ASN A 402 20.08 -14.94 -3.46
CA ASN A 402 21.17 -15.80 -3.02
C ASN A 402 21.98 -15.13 -1.90
N TYR A 403 21.70 -15.53 -0.67
CA TYR A 403 22.35 -15.00 0.54
C TYR A 403 23.48 -15.87 1.08
N SER A 404 24.26 -16.47 0.17
CA SER A 404 25.44 -17.25 0.55
C SER A 404 26.57 -16.35 1.08
N SER A 405 26.81 -15.21 0.42
CA SER A 405 27.90 -14.28 0.75
C SER A 405 27.45 -12.86 1.12
N VAL A 406 26.17 -12.55 0.93
CA VAL A 406 25.58 -11.22 1.20
C VAL A 406 24.32 -11.40 2.04
N LEU A 407 23.93 -10.35 2.77
CA LEU A 407 22.69 -10.33 3.56
C LEU A 407 21.55 -9.67 2.78
N PRO A 408 20.28 -10.05 3.04
CA PRO A 408 19.15 -9.19 2.72
C PRO A 408 19.28 -7.84 3.42
N SER A 409 18.58 -6.81 2.92
CA SER A 409 18.51 -5.52 3.61
C SER A 409 17.95 -5.68 5.02
N ARG A 410 18.30 -4.77 5.94
CA ARG A 410 17.82 -4.79 7.32
C ARG A 410 16.29 -4.74 7.36
N TYR A 411 15.69 -3.91 6.51
CA TYR A 411 14.24 -3.85 6.32
C TYR A 411 13.64 -5.22 5.98
N SER A 412 14.24 -5.94 5.02
CA SER A 412 13.77 -7.26 4.61
C SER A 412 13.87 -8.26 5.76
N LEU A 413 15.00 -8.27 6.47
CA LEU A 413 15.19 -9.14 7.64
C LEU A 413 14.11 -8.86 8.72
N ASP A 414 13.76 -7.59 8.93
CA ASP A 414 12.78 -7.17 9.93
C ASP A 414 11.33 -7.51 9.55
N LEU A 415 11.00 -7.64 8.25
CA LEU A 415 9.73 -8.23 7.79
C LEU A 415 9.50 -9.60 8.40
N LEU A 416 10.52 -10.45 8.43
CA LEU A 416 10.42 -11.76 9.08
C LEU A 416 10.63 -11.66 10.58
N ARG A 417 11.81 -11.19 11.00
CA ARG A 417 12.31 -11.26 12.38
C ARG A 417 11.37 -10.60 13.39
N ARG A 418 10.81 -9.45 13.03
CA ARG A 418 9.96 -8.66 13.92
C ARG A 418 8.50 -8.79 13.55
N TRP A 419 8.13 -8.27 12.39
CA TRP A 419 6.72 -8.05 12.07
C TRP A 419 5.96 -9.35 11.80
N MET A 420 6.48 -10.23 10.95
CA MET A 420 5.79 -11.48 10.62
C MET A 420 5.70 -12.42 11.83
N VAL A 421 6.77 -12.54 12.62
CA VAL A 421 6.76 -13.31 13.88
C VAL A 421 5.75 -12.74 14.86
N GLN A 422 5.75 -11.43 15.11
CA GLN A 422 4.78 -10.76 15.99
C GLN A 422 3.34 -11.01 15.52
N CYS A 423 3.09 -10.89 14.21
CA CYS A 423 1.78 -11.14 13.60
C CYS A 423 1.33 -12.60 13.76
N ALA A 424 2.25 -13.55 13.59
CA ALA A 424 1.96 -14.97 13.75
C ALA A 424 1.64 -15.33 15.21
N VAL A 425 2.46 -14.85 16.15
CA VAL A 425 2.26 -15.10 17.59
C VAL A 425 0.99 -14.42 18.11
N GLY A 426 0.83 -13.12 17.85
CA GLY A 426 -0.37 -12.37 18.24
C GLY A 426 -1.65 -12.82 17.54
N GLY A 427 -1.52 -13.58 16.46
CA GLY A 427 -2.61 -14.25 15.74
C GLY A 427 -2.93 -15.66 16.23
N GLY A 428 -2.20 -16.22 17.21
CA GLY A 428 -2.36 -17.61 17.64
C GLY A 428 -1.94 -18.63 16.57
N ARG A 429 -1.10 -18.22 15.61
CA ARG A 429 -0.64 -19.05 14.48
C ARG A 429 0.71 -19.70 14.75
N LEU A 430 1.48 -19.14 15.68
CA LEU A 430 2.79 -19.59 16.10
C LEU A 430 2.86 -19.44 17.63
N VAL A 431 3.42 -20.41 18.34
CA VAL A 431 3.67 -20.29 19.79
C VAL A 431 4.75 -19.26 20.05
N SER A 432 4.74 -18.60 21.21
CA SER A 432 5.73 -17.55 21.52
C SER A 432 7.17 -18.07 21.68
N ASN A 433 7.32 -19.30 22.16
CA ASN A 433 8.60 -20.00 22.36
C ASN A 433 8.93 -20.97 21.21
N PHE A 434 8.55 -20.62 19.99
CA PHE A 434 8.79 -21.44 18.80
C PHE A 434 10.28 -21.75 18.58
N THR A 435 10.58 -22.71 17.73
CA THR A 435 11.93 -23.06 17.31
C THR A 435 12.22 -22.48 15.94
N LEU A 436 13.20 -21.57 15.85
CA LEU A 436 13.70 -21.01 14.61
C LEU A 436 14.90 -21.83 14.11
N LYS A 437 14.85 -22.27 12.86
CA LYS A 437 15.94 -23.01 12.20
C LYS A 437 16.17 -22.53 10.77
N GLY A 438 17.41 -22.59 10.30
CA GLY A 438 17.71 -22.56 8.87
C GLY A 438 17.38 -23.90 8.22
N HIS A 439 17.00 -23.91 6.94
CA HIS A 439 16.68 -25.16 6.22
C HIS A 439 17.76 -26.24 6.36
N ARG A 440 19.05 -25.88 6.30
CA ARG A 440 20.20 -26.78 6.49
C ARG A 440 20.21 -27.55 7.81
N GLN A 441 19.53 -27.08 8.85
CA GLN A 441 19.46 -27.79 10.14
C GLN A 441 18.41 -28.92 10.13
N ALA A 442 17.49 -28.90 9.16
CA ALA A 442 16.43 -29.91 9.06
C ALA A 442 16.79 -31.06 8.11
N VAL A 443 17.71 -30.83 7.15
CA VAL A 443 18.08 -31.81 6.12
C VAL A 443 19.58 -31.69 5.75
N ASN A 444 20.22 -32.79 5.38
CA ASN A 444 21.68 -32.88 5.18
C ASN A 444 22.19 -32.62 3.74
N TYR A 445 21.33 -32.18 2.82
CA TYR A 445 21.65 -32.05 1.38
C TYR A 445 21.53 -30.61 0.85
N THR A 446 21.39 -29.62 1.73
CA THR A 446 21.21 -28.22 1.31
C THR A 446 22.11 -27.26 2.08
N THR A 447 22.57 -26.23 1.39
CA THR A 447 23.23 -25.06 1.99
C THR A 447 22.24 -23.93 2.29
N CYS A 448 20.95 -24.09 1.98
CA CYS A 448 19.92 -23.10 2.30
C CYS A 448 19.86 -22.81 3.82
N PRO A 449 19.76 -21.55 4.28
CA PRO A 449 19.45 -20.31 3.56
C PRO A 449 20.67 -19.52 3.04
N GLY A 450 21.82 -20.16 2.82
CA GLY A 450 23.10 -19.51 2.49
C GLY A 450 23.87 -19.09 3.75
N ASP A 451 25.20 -19.06 3.67
CA ASP A 451 26.06 -18.93 4.86
C ASP A 451 25.93 -17.57 5.56
N ALA A 452 25.87 -16.48 4.80
CA ALA A 452 25.66 -15.15 5.35
C ALA A 452 24.32 -15.05 6.11
N LEU A 453 23.22 -15.46 5.47
CA LEU A 453 21.90 -15.42 6.11
C LEU A 453 21.77 -16.42 7.27
N PHE A 454 22.38 -17.61 7.17
CA PHE A 454 22.41 -18.56 8.27
C PHE A 454 23.14 -18.01 9.50
N SER A 455 24.30 -17.36 9.28
CA SER A 455 25.05 -16.70 10.34
C SER A 455 24.23 -15.58 11.00
N GLU A 456 23.48 -14.82 10.22
CA GLU A 456 22.59 -13.78 10.76
C GLU A 456 21.46 -14.36 11.62
N ILE A 457 20.71 -15.35 11.13
CA ILE A 457 19.58 -15.92 11.89
C ILE A 457 20.02 -16.68 13.15
N SER A 458 21.27 -17.13 13.23
CA SER A 458 21.82 -17.77 14.43
C SER A 458 21.82 -16.86 15.66
N ARG A 459 21.73 -15.54 15.43
CA ARG A 459 21.72 -14.49 16.46
C ARG A 459 20.30 -14.04 16.83
N TRP A 460 19.28 -14.56 16.15
CA TRP A 460 17.90 -14.16 16.40
C TRP A 460 17.34 -14.87 17.63
N GLU A 461 16.34 -14.25 18.25
CA GLU A 461 15.56 -14.92 19.27
C GLU A 461 14.96 -16.21 18.72
N ASN A 462 14.76 -17.20 19.60
CA ASN A 462 14.21 -18.50 19.27
C ASN A 462 15.04 -19.39 18.33
N PHE A 463 16.23 -18.97 17.88
CA PHE A 463 17.16 -19.87 17.19
C PHE A 463 17.55 -21.05 18.09
N ARG A 464 17.52 -22.26 17.53
CA ARG A 464 17.95 -23.50 18.20
C ARG A 464 18.88 -24.28 17.29
N GLU A 465 20.00 -24.75 17.84
CA GLU A 465 20.95 -25.59 17.10
C GLU A 465 20.33 -26.90 16.59
#